data_AF-A0A7C0VNJ2-F1
#
_entry.id   AF-A0A7C0VNJ2-F1
#
_cell.length_a   1.000
_cell.length_b   1.000
_cell.length_c   1.000
_cell.angle_alpha   90.00
_cell.angle_beta   90.00
_cell.angle_gamma   90.00
#
_symmetry.space_group_name_H-M   'P 1'
#
loop_
_entity.id
_entity.type
_entity.pdbx_description
1 polymer ?
#
loop_
_entity_poly.entity_id
_entity_poly.type
_entity_poly.pdbx_seq_one_letter_code
_entity_poly.pdbx_strand_id
1 'polypeptide(L)'
;AGVTRSNIRQIAGERLRSMGGSRCVCIRCREAGHAALHGLEPEKIELTHESYEACGGTEHFLSFEDVKQNILIGFLRLRFPDSPHRAELAGAALVRELVVYGGMVAIGNTPRRDQWQHRGYGVKLLAAAENLARENGFGRVAVTSGIGVREYYRRHGYARCGAYMVKRF
;
A
#
# COMPACT_ATOMS: atom_id res chain seq x y z
N ALA A 1 5.38 37.43 9.47
CA ALA A 1 4.71 36.56 10.46
C ALA A 1 4.48 35.19 9.84
N GLY A 2 4.59 34.11 10.62
CA GLY A 2 4.46 32.75 10.12
C GLY A 2 4.94 31.74 11.15
N VAL A 3 4.89 30.45 10.78
CA VAL A 3 5.41 29.37 11.63
C VAL A 3 6.93 29.47 11.72
N THR A 4 7.46 29.57 12.95
CA THR A 4 8.91 29.72 13.22
C THR A 4 9.58 28.45 13.72
N ARG A 5 8.82 27.40 14.06
CA ARG A 5 9.35 26.13 14.58
C ARG A 5 9.50 25.10 13.45
N SER A 6 10.58 24.32 13.49
CA SER A 6 10.87 23.26 12.50
C SER A 6 10.23 21.90 12.82
N ASN A 7 9.68 21.71 14.02
CA ASN A 7 9.18 20.42 14.52
C ASN A 7 7.64 20.35 14.62
N ILE A 8 6.92 20.94 13.67
CA ILE A 8 5.46 21.05 13.71
C ILE A 8 4.75 19.70 13.80
N ARG A 9 5.26 18.66 13.13
CA ARG A 9 4.70 17.31 13.22
C ARG A 9 4.72 16.76 14.65
N GLN A 10 5.80 17.00 15.38
CA GLN A 10 5.93 16.59 16.78
C GLN A 10 4.93 17.35 17.65
N ILE A 11 4.86 18.67 17.50
CA ILE A 11 3.94 19.54 18.24
C ILE A 11 2.48 19.14 18.00
N ALA A 12 2.11 18.85 16.76
CA ALA A 12 0.76 18.38 16.42
C ALA A 12 0.45 17.02 17.08
N GLY A 13 1.42 16.11 17.11
CA GLY A 13 1.27 14.82 17.78
C GLY A 13 1.11 14.93 19.30
N GLU A 14 1.88 15.81 19.94
CA GLU A 14 1.75 16.14 21.36
C GLU A 14 0.39 16.76 21.67
N ARG A 15 -0.07 17.68 20.82
CA ARG A 15 -1.38 18.32 20.95
C ARG A 15 -2.51 17.30 20.87
N LEU A 16 -2.47 16.39 19.88
CA LEU A 16 -3.45 15.31 19.73
C LEU A 16 -3.56 14.47 21.01
N ARG A 17 -2.42 14.08 21.58
CA ARG A 17 -2.36 13.33 22.86
C ARG A 17 -2.94 14.12 24.02
N SER A 18 -2.60 15.40 24.13
CA SER A 18 -3.09 16.27 25.21
C SER A 18 -4.60 16.50 25.19
N MET A 19 -5.24 16.38 24.03
CA MET A 19 -6.69 16.54 23.86
C MET A 19 -7.46 15.24 24.16
N GLY A 20 -6.78 14.18 24.62
CA GLY A 20 -7.39 12.86 24.80
C GLY A 20 -7.75 12.19 23.47
N GLY A 21 -7.25 12.71 22.34
CA GLY A 21 -7.48 12.11 21.03
C GLY A 21 -6.79 10.75 20.90
N SER A 22 -7.43 9.85 20.15
CA SER A 22 -6.86 8.55 19.81
C SER A 22 -5.51 8.68 19.09
N ARG A 23 -4.72 7.60 19.10
CA ARG A 23 -3.50 7.51 18.30
C ARG A 23 -3.81 7.74 16.82
N CYS A 24 -2.90 8.40 16.10
CA CYS A 24 -3.05 8.61 14.66
C CYS A 24 -2.94 7.27 13.91
N VAL A 25 -3.96 6.97 13.11
CA VAL A 25 -4.05 5.71 12.34
C VAL A 25 -3.71 5.88 10.85
N CYS A 26 -3.08 6.99 10.46
CA CYS A 26 -2.69 7.18 9.07
C CYS A 26 -1.55 6.23 8.67
N ILE A 27 -1.42 5.96 7.36
CA ILE A 27 -0.40 5.08 6.78
C ILE A 27 1.00 5.35 7.36
N ARG A 28 1.43 6.62 7.41
CA ARG A 28 2.77 7.00 7.89
C ARG A 28 3.00 6.69 9.38
N CYS A 29 1.97 6.79 10.20
CA CYS A 29 2.09 6.51 11.63
C CYS A 29 2.05 4.99 11.91
N ARG A 30 1.56 4.20 10.96
CA ARG A 30 1.42 2.74 11.06
C ARG A 30 2.52 1.98 10.34
N GLU A 31 3.21 2.57 9.36
CA GLU A 31 4.22 1.86 8.56
C GLU A 31 5.26 1.15 9.44
N ALA A 32 5.59 -0.09 9.09
CA ALA A 32 6.48 -0.96 9.88
C ALA A 32 7.82 -0.29 10.22
N GLY A 33 8.36 0.51 9.31
CA GLY A 33 9.57 1.28 9.57
C GLY A 33 9.41 2.30 10.72
N HIS A 34 8.30 3.03 10.76
CA HIS A 34 8.03 3.98 11.83
C HIS A 34 7.72 3.27 13.16
N ALA A 35 7.09 2.10 13.12
CA ALA A 35 6.87 1.24 14.29
C ALA A 35 8.20 0.73 14.87
N ALA A 36 9.14 0.29 14.02
CA ALA A 36 10.46 -0.18 14.42
C ALA A 36 11.30 0.90 15.13
N LEU A 37 11.17 2.17 14.73
CA LEU A 37 11.80 3.30 15.45
C LEU A 37 11.31 3.43 16.90
N HIS A 38 10.14 2.88 17.21
CA HIS A 38 9.57 2.82 18.55
C HIS A 38 9.73 1.45 19.22
N GLY A 39 10.53 0.54 18.65
CA GLY A 39 10.79 -0.79 19.19
C GLY A 39 9.60 -1.75 19.10
N LEU A 40 8.64 -1.46 18.21
CA LEU A 40 7.49 -2.32 17.95
C LEU A 40 7.76 -3.22 16.74
N GLU A 41 7.53 -4.51 16.90
CA GLU A 41 7.68 -5.53 15.86
C GLU A 41 6.35 -6.25 15.65
N PRO A 42 5.93 -6.47 14.39
CA PRO A 42 4.66 -7.13 14.07
C PRO A 42 4.66 -8.59 14.54
N GLU A 43 3.56 -9.03 15.16
CA GLU A 43 3.40 -10.39 15.67
C GLU A 43 2.48 -11.24 14.78
N LYS A 44 1.29 -10.72 14.47
CA LYS A 44 0.27 -11.41 13.69
C LYS A 44 -0.14 -10.57 12.49
N ILE A 45 0.37 -10.96 11.32
CA ILE A 45 0.12 -10.24 10.07
C ILE A 45 -1.05 -10.91 9.33
N GLU A 46 -2.06 -10.11 9.00
CA GLU A 46 -3.26 -10.53 8.27
C GLU A 46 -3.53 -9.62 7.06
N LEU A 47 -4.24 -10.16 6.07
CA LEU A 47 -4.72 -9.38 4.92
C LEU A 47 -6.02 -8.69 5.32
N THR A 48 -6.06 -7.37 5.24
CA THR A 48 -7.25 -6.55 5.45
C THR A 48 -7.69 -5.89 4.15
N HIS A 49 -8.97 -5.57 4.07
CA HIS A 49 -9.60 -4.93 2.92
C HIS A 49 -10.58 -3.87 3.41
N GLU A 50 -10.34 -2.63 3.02
CA GLU A 50 -11.27 -1.50 3.21
C GLU A 50 -11.71 -0.99 1.84
N SER A 51 -12.99 -0.67 1.66
CA SER A 51 -13.52 -0.10 0.42
C SER A 51 -14.25 1.21 0.67
N TYR A 52 -14.11 2.15 -0.26
CA TYR A 52 -14.80 3.44 -0.20
C TYR A 52 -15.05 4.01 -1.60
N GLU A 53 -16.13 4.78 -1.75
CA GLU A 53 -16.44 5.46 -3.00
C GLU A 53 -15.56 6.69 -3.21
N ALA A 54 -15.07 6.88 -4.43
CA ALA A 54 -14.29 8.06 -4.80
C ALA A 54 -14.42 8.37 -6.30
N CYS A 55 -14.84 9.60 -6.61
CA CYS A 55 -14.94 10.11 -7.98
C CYS A 55 -15.73 9.16 -8.90
N GLY A 56 -16.93 8.75 -8.47
CA GLY A 56 -17.85 7.88 -9.20
C GLY A 56 -17.47 6.39 -9.23
N GLY A 57 -16.23 6.03 -8.91
CA GLY A 57 -15.78 4.63 -8.83
C GLY A 57 -15.55 4.19 -7.38
N THR A 58 -15.06 2.96 -7.23
CA THR A 58 -14.80 2.36 -5.92
C THR A 58 -13.30 2.14 -5.74
N GLU A 59 -12.77 2.59 -4.60
CA GLU A 59 -11.41 2.29 -4.16
C GLU A 59 -11.44 1.11 -3.20
N HIS A 60 -10.48 0.21 -3.35
CA HIS A 60 -10.23 -0.95 -2.52
C HIS A 60 -8.80 -0.84 -2.00
N PHE A 61 -8.67 -0.59 -0.70
CA PHE A 61 -7.40 -0.56 0.02
C PHE A 61 -7.16 -1.96 0.60
N LEU A 62 -6.24 -2.70 -0.03
CA LEU A 62 -5.80 -4.01 0.44
C LEU A 62 -4.50 -3.83 1.21
N SER A 63 -4.39 -4.37 2.41
CA SER A 63 -3.19 -4.22 3.25
C SER A 63 -2.80 -5.50 3.96
N PHE A 64 -1.50 -5.71 4.12
CA PHE A 64 -0.98 -6.61 5.14
C PHE A 64 -0.60 -5.79 6.37
N GLU A 65 -1.22 -6.11 7.50
CA GLU A 65 -1.01 -5.38 8.75
C GLU A 65 -1.16 -6.27 9.98
N ASP A 66 -0.55 -5.86 11.08
CA ASP A 66 -0.90 -6.33 12.43
C ASP A 66 -1.96 -5.38 12.99
N VAL A 67 -3.21 -5.83 12.98
CA VAL A 67 -4.37 -5.03 13.41
C VAL A 67 -4.31 -4.72 14.91
N LYS A 68 -3.79 -5.66 15.72
CA LYS A 68 -3.72 -5.50 17.18
C LYS A 68 -2.68 -4.45 17.57
N GLN A 69 -1.51 -4.49 16.93
CA GLN A 69 -0.43 -3.55 17.20
C GLN A 69 -0.50 -2.28 16.32
N ASN A 70 -1.43 -2.24 15.36
CA ASN A 70 -1.64 -1.13 14.43
C ASN A 70 -0.41 -0.86 13.53
N ILE A 71 0.20 -1.92 13.01
CA ILE A 71 1.43 -1.89 12.20
C ILE A 71 1.12 -2.30 10.76
N LEU A 72 1.41 -1.43 9.80
CA LEU A 72 1.19 -1.63 8.37
C LEU A 72 2.47 -2.11 7.67
N ILE A 73 2.42 -3.31 7.08
CA ILE A 73 3.55 -3.95 6.40
C ILE A 73 3.64 -3.55 4.93
N GLY A 74 2.49 -3.46 4.28
CA GLY A 74 2.39 -3.08 2.88
C GLY A 74 0.93 -2.96 2.46
N PHE A 75 0.69 -2.25 1.38
CA PHE A 75 -0.65 -2.02 0.87
C PHE A 75 -0.69 -1.93 -0.66
N LEU A 76 -1.87 -2.12 -1.20
CA LEU A 76 -2.21 -1.97 -2.60
C LEU A 76 -3.50 -1.16 -2.70
N ARG A 77 -3.49 -0.13 -3.56
CA ARG A 77 -4.69 0.63 -3.94
C ARG A 77 -5.23 0.11 -5.26
N LEU A 78 -6.35 -0.61 -5.19
CA LEU A 78 -7.08 -1.09 -6.36
C LEU A 78 -8.28 -0.18 -6.58
N ARG A 79 -8.51 0.24 -7.82
CA ARG A 79 -9.67 1.03 -8.22
C ARG A 79 -10.51 0.25 -9.20
N PHE A 80 -11.81 0.21 -8.95
CA PHE A 80 -12.83 -0.10 -9.94
C PHE A 80 -13.27 1.22 -10.57
N PRO A 81 -12.81 1.52 -11.79
CA PRO A 81 -13.11 2.79 -12.44
C PRO A 81 -14.56 2.81 -12.93
N ASP A 82 -15.15 4.00 -12.92
CA ASP A 82 -16.48 4.26 -13.49
C ASP A 82 -16.38 4.58 -14.99
N SER A 83 -15.90 5.78 -15.34
CA SER A 83 -15.76 6.20 -16.75
C SER A 83 -14.30 6.57 -17.12
N PRO A 84 -13.41 5.58 -17.37
CA PRO A 84 -12.03 5.86 -17.73
C PRO A 84 -11.91 6.35 -19.19
N HIS A 85 -11.22 7.48 -19.40
CA HIS A 85 -10.99 8.05 -20.74
C HIS A 85 -9.85 7.37 -21.53
N ARG A 86 -8.98 6.62 -20.85
CA ARG A 86 -7.84 5.91 -21.46
C ARG A 86 -8.30 4.57 -22.01
N ALA A 87 -8.08 4.32 -23.30
CA ALA A 87 -8.44 3.05 -23.94
C ALA A 87 -7.78 1.83 -23.29
N GLU A 88 -6.58 2.00 -22.70
CA GLU A 88 -5.88 0.93 -21.99
C GLU A 88 -6.62 0.45 -20.73
N LEU A 89 -7.52 1.28 -20.18
CA LEU A 89 -8.29 1.00 -18.96
C LEU A 89 -9.71 0.48 -19.21
N ALA A 90 -10.16 0.41 -20.48
CA ALA A 90 -11.50 -0.10 -20.79
C ALA A 90 -11.70 -1.53 -20.25
N GLY A 91 -12.67 -1.75 -19.36
CA GLY A 91 -12.90 -3.06 -18.73
C GLY A 91 -11.73 -3.56 -17.86
N ALA A 92 -10.88 -2.66 -17.35
CA ALA A 92 -9.76 -3.00 -16.47
C ALA A 92 -9.98 -2.47 -15.05
N ALA A 93 -9.67 -3.30 -14.05
CA ALA A 93 -9.43 -2.79 -12.70
C ALA A 93 -8.03 -2.16 -12.66
N LEU A 94 -7.85 -1.10 -11.87
CA LEU A 94 -6.63 -0.29 -11.88
C LEU A 94 -5.91 -0.40 -10.53
N VAL A 95 -4.74 -1.02 -10.52
CA VAL A 95 -3.78 -0.91 -9.41
C VAL A 95 -3.06 0.43 -9.54
N ARG A 96 -3.39 1.36 -8.64
CA ARG A 96 -2.85 2.73 -8.64
C ARG A 96 -1.52 2.82 -7.91
N GLU A 97 -1.35 2.00 -6.89
CA GLU A 97 -0.21 2.04 -6.01
C GLU A 97 -0.02 0.65 -5.37
N LEU A 98 1.23 0.21 -5.28
CA LEU A 98 1.66 -0.97 -4.54
C LEU A 98 2.91 -0.59 -3.76
N VAL A 99 2.84 -0.67 -2.44
CA VAL A 99 3.96 -0.36 -1.55
C VAL A 99 4.13 -1.48 -0.56
N VAL A 100 5.35 -1.97 -0.42
CA VAL A 100 5.75 -2.90 0.64
C VAL A 100 6.88 -2.23 1.39
N TYR A 101 6.69 -2.01 2.69
CA TYR A 101 7.76 -1.47 3.52
C TYR A 101 8.80 -2.57 3.72
N GLY A 102 10.03 -2.30 3.26
CA GLY A 102 11.17 -3.15 3.57
C GLY A 102 11.59 -2.97 5.03
N GLY A 103 12.22 -3.99 5.60
CA GLY A 103 12.83 -3.86 6.92
C GLY A 103 13.86 -2.74 6.90
N MET A 104 13.63 -1.67 7.66
CA MET A 104 14.65 -0.63 7.85
C MET A 104 15.77 -1.24 8.67
N VAL A 105 16.92 -1.48 8.05
CA VAL A 105 18.15 -1.73 8.80
C VAL A 105 18.51 -0.41 9.46
N ALA A 106 18.38 -0.32 10.79
CA ALA A 106 19.02 0.75 11.54
C ALA A 106 20.50 0.76 11.17
N ILE A 107 21.04 1.94 10.78
CA ILE A 107 22.42 2.08 10.33
C ILE A 107 23.34 1.43 11.36
N GLY A 108 24.05 0.36 10.97
CA GLY A 108 25.00 -0.38 11.81
C GLY A 108 24.58 -1.79 12.27
N ASN A 109 23.36 -2.28 11.98
CA ASN A 109 22.93 -3.63 12.34
C ASN A 109 22.83 -4.60 11.14
N THR A 110 23.10 -5.89 11.38
CA THR A 110 22.91 -6.96 10.39
C THR A 110 21.42 -7.22 10.14
N PRO A 111 20.97 -7.48 8.90
CA PRO A 111 19.59 -7.86 8.61
C PRO A 111 19.09 -9.02 9.49
N ARG A 112 18.01 -8.80 10.25
CA ARG A 112 17.36 -9.85 11.05
C ARG A 112 16.46 -10.75 10.19
N ARG A 113 16.10 -11.92 10.72
CA ARG A 113 15.29 -12.98 10.07
C ARG A 113 13.91 -12.50 9.62
N ASP A 114 13.35 -11.53 10.34
CA ASP A 114 12.11 -10.79 10.06
C ASP A 114 12.13 -10.03 8.72
N GLN A 115 13.27 -9.48 8.29
CA GLN A 115 13.42 -8.78 7.01
C GLN A 115 13.20 -9.72 5.81
N TRP A 116 13.43 -11.02 6.00
CA TRP A 116 13.14 -12.05 5.00
C TRP A 116 11.63 -12.36 4.93
N GLN A 117 10.88 -12.11 5.99
CA GLN A 117 9.44 -12.38 6.08
C GLN A 117 8.62 -11.45 5.18
N HIS A 118 9.15 -10.26 4.85
CA HIS A 118 8.51 -9.33 3.90
C HIS A 118 8.63 -9.73 2.42
N ARG A 119 9.47 -10.74 2.10
CA ARG A 119 9.63 -11.24 0.73
C ARG A 119 8.41 -12.06 0.30
N GLY A 120 7.36 -11.36 -0.12
CA GLY A 120 6.19 -11.99 -0.75
C GLY A 120 4.89 -11.21 -0.63
N TYR A 121 4.79 -10.23 0.29
CA TYR A 121 3.55 -9.46 0.46
C TYR A 121 3.14 -8.70 -0.80
N GLY A 122 4.10 -8.19 -1.58
CA GLY A 122 3.80 -7.54 -2.86
C GLY A 122 3.10 -8.48 -3.85
N VAL A 123 3.54 -9.74 -3.91
CA VAL A 123 2.94 -10.77 -4.78
C VAL A 123 1.57 -11.19 -4.26
N LYS A 124 1.44 -11.38 -2.95
CA LYS A 124 0.17 -11.72 -2.30
C LYS A 124 -0.88 -10.61 -2.47
N LEU A 125 -0.48 -9.35 -2.36
CA LEU A 125 -1.35 -8.20 -2.60
C LEU A 125 -1.81 -8.15 -4.06
N LEU A 126 -0.90 -8.37 -5.01
CA LEU A 126 -1.26 -8.47 -6.42
C LEU A 126 -2.25 -9.61 -6.65
N ALA A 127 -1.98 -10.81 -6.14
CA ALA A 127 -2.89 -11.94 -6.27
C ALA A 127 -4.29 -11.65 -5.68
N ALA A 128 -4.36 -11.01 -4.52
CA ALA A 128 -5.62 -10.58 -3.92
C ALA A 128 -6.37 -9.56 -4.80
N ALA A 129 -5.66 -8.59 -5.37
CA ALA A 129 -6.24 -7.60 -6.28
C ALA A 129 -6.73 -8.24 -7.59
N GLU A 130 -5.97 -9.19 -8.14
CA GLU A 130 -6.31 -9.93 -9.35
C GLU A 130 -7.58 -10.78 -9.15
N ASN A 131 -7.70 -11.46 -8.01
CA ASN A 131 -8.90 -12.23 -7.67
C ASN A 131 -10.11 -11.33 -7.46
N LEU A 132 -9.97 -10.26 -6.68
CA LEU A 132 -11.04 -9.30 -6.44
C LEU A 132 -11.54 -8.66 -7.75
N ALA A 133 -10.63 -8.33 -8.67
CA ALA A 133 -10.99 -7.82 -10.00
C ALA A 133 -11.77 -8.88 -10.82
N ARG A 134 -11.31 -10.13 -10.84
CA ARG A 134 -11.98 -11.21 -11.59
C ARG A 134 -13.38 -11.49 -11.07
N GLU A 135 -13.55 -11.55 -9.75
CA GLU A 135 -14.84 -11.77 -9.08
C GLU A 135 -15.85 -10.66 -9.37
N ASN A 136 -15.37 -9.44 -9.67
CA ASN A 136 -16.20 -8.29 -10.01
C ASN A 136 -16.33 -8.06 -11.54
N GLY A 137 -16.03 -9.07 -12.35
CA GLY A 137 -16.28 -9.05 -13.79
C GLY A 137 -15.24 -8.32 -14.63
N PHE A 138 -14.09 -7.93 -14.06
CA PHE A 138 -13.00 -7.36 -14.84
C PHE A 138 -12.19 -8.46 -15.55
N GLY A 139 -12.00 -8.33 -16.86
CA GLY A 139 -11.19 -9.27 -17.66
C GLY A 139 -9.68 -8.99 -17.61
N ARG A 140 -9.26 -7.91 -16.97
CA ARG A 140 -7.86 -7.51 -16.88
C ARG A 140 -7.59 -6.57 -15.70
N VAL A 141 -6.33 -6.56 -15.27
CA VAL A 141 -5.80 -5.58 -14.31
C VAL A 141 -4.73 -4.74 -15.00
N ALA A 142 -4.85 -3.42 -14.87
CA ALA A 142 -3.84 -2.45 -15.28
C ALA A 142 -3.12 -1.89 -14.05
N VAL A 143 -1.81 -1.68 -14.14
CA VAL A 143 -0.98 -1.17 -13.05
C VAL A 143 -0.29 0.12 -13.48
N THR A 144 -0.42 1.16 -12.66
CA THR A 144 0.39 2.36 -12.75
C THR A 144 1.81 2.03 -12.26
N SER A 145 2.74 1.89 -13.20
CA SER A 145 4.09 1.39 -12.91
C SER A 145 5.15 2.43 -13.30
N GLY A 146 5.97 2.82 -12.31
CA GLY A 146 7.17 3.62 -12.55
C GLY A 146 8.14 2.87 -13.46
N ILE A 147 8.93 3.60 -14.27
CA ILE A 147 9.80 3.00 -15.30
C ILE A 147 10.74 1.93 -14.70
N GLY A 148 11.35 2.22 -13.56
CA GLY A 148 12.31 1.32 -12.88
C GLY A 148 11.70 0.07 -12.24
N VAL A 149 10.37 0.00 -12.09
CA VAL A 149 9.69 -1.14 -11.45
C VAL A 149 8.92 -2.03 -12.44
N ARG A 150 8.97 -1.72 -13.75
CA ARG A 150 8.27 -2.51 -14.77
C ARG A 150 8.71 -3.98 -14.81
N GLU A 151 9.99 -4.24 -14.60
CA GLU A 151 10.53 -5.61 -14.61
C GLU A 151 9.99 -6.48 -13.47
N TYR A 152 9.68 -5.86 -12.33
CA TYR A 152 8.96 -6.55 -11.26
C TYR A 152 7.62 -7.08 -11.77
N TYR A 153 6.83 -6.27 -12.46
CA TYR A 153 5.53 -6.71 -12.99
C TYR A 153 5.66 -7.72 -14.14
N ARG A 154 6.67 -7.60 -15.01
CA ARG A 154 6.92 -8.58 -16.08
C ARG A 154 7.11 -10.00 -15.55
N ARG A 155 7.88 -10.16 -14.48
CA ARG A 155 8.08 -11.44 -13.80
C ARG A 155 6.78 -12.06 -13.25
N HIS A 156 5.72 -11.27 -13.09
CA HIS A 156 4.41 -11.72 -12.61
C HIS A 156 3.35 -11.79 -13.72
N GLY A 157 3.78 -11.80 -14.98
CA GLY A 157 2.90 -12.01 -16.14
C GLY A 157 2.24 -10.74 -16.68
N TYR A 158 2.68 -9.55 -16.25
CA TYR A 158 2.19 -8.29 -16.81
C TYR A 158 2.99 -7.90 -18.06
N ALA A 159 2.31 -7.45 -19.10
CA ALA A 159 2.91 -6.89 -20.31
C ALA A 159 2.68 -5.37 -20.38
N ARG A 160 3.58 -4.65 -21.05
CA ARG A 160 3.39 -3.20 -21.23
C ARG A 160 2.23 -2.95 -22.22
N CYS A 161 1.27 -2.12 -21.82
CA CYS A 161 0.18 -1.64 -22.66
C CYS A 161 0.05 -0.13 -22.49
N GLY A 162 0.54 0.63 -23.48
CA GLY A 162 0.63 2.09 -23.41
C GLY A 162 1.44 2.56 -22.20
N ALA A 163 0.78 3.30 -21.32
CA ALA A 163 1.36 3.83 -20.08
C ALA A 163 1.37 2.83 -18.90
N TYR A 164 0.67 1.70 -19.02
CA TYR A 164 0.41 0.76 -17.92
C TYR A 164 1.15 -0.57 -18.11
N MET A 165 1.25 -1.33 -17.03
CA MET A 165 1.53 -2.76 -17.07
C MET A 165 0.22 -3.50 -16.91
N VAL A 166 -0.15 -4.37 -17.85
CA VAL A 166 -1.46 -5.02 -17.91
C VAL A 166 -1.31 -6.54 -17.89
N LYS A 167 -2.15 -7.20 -17.10
CA LYS A 167 -2.33 -8.64 -17.09
C LYS A 167 -3.79 -8.96 -17.39
N ARG A 168 -4.02 -9.89 -18.32
CA ARG A 168 -5.34 -10.40 -18.69
C ARG A 168 -5.57 -11.73 -17.97
N PHE A 169 -6.83 -12.04 -17.67
CA PHE A 169 -7.24 -13.33 -17.13
C PHE A 169 -8.05 -14.12 -18.14
#